data_AF-A0A842XA15-F1
#
_entry.id   AF-A0A842XA15-F1
#
_cell.length_a   1.000
_cell.length_b   1.000
_cell.length_c   1.000
_cell.angle_alpha   90.00
_cell.angle_beta   90.00
_cell.angle_gamma   90.00
#
_symmetry.space_group_name_H-M   'P 1'
#
loop_
_entity.id
_entity.type
_entity.pdbx_description
1 polymer ?
#
loop_
_entity_poly.entity_id
_entity_poly.type
_entity_poly.pdbx_seq_one_letter_code
_entity_poly.pdbx_strand_id
1 'polypeptide(L)'
;MKSIIKNALGSDPETFVRPQVEQEQQAQQVISPDDDELRKLVEQLKVNIKIVGCGGGGTNTITRLYNEGIAGATLIAANTDAPHLLHVKANRKILLGKRLTRGLGAGADPRIGEEAAKEADEELRNMLQ
;
A
#
# COMPACT_ATOMS: atom_id res chain seq x y z
N MET A 1 14.75 -8.93 -56.27
CA MET A 1 13.32 -8.92 -55.89
C MET A 1 13.00 -7.61 -55.20
N LYS A 2 12.59 -6.61 -55.99
CA LYS A 2 11.85 -5.41 -55.57
C LYS A 2 10.47 -5.54 -56.24
N SER A 3 9.42 -4.99 -55.63
CA SER A 3 7.98 -5.25 -55.88
C SER A 3 7.50 -6.38 -54.96
N ILE A 4 6.64 -6.14 -53.97
CA ILE A 4 5.18 -5.95 -54.15
C ILE A 4 4.54 -4.97 -53.12
N ILE A 5 5.28 -4.35 -52.19
CA ILE A 5 4.67 -3.64 -51.03
C ILE A 5 4.53 -2.11 -51.20
N LYS A 6 4.24 -1.58 -52.39
CA LYS A 6 3.86 -0.17 -52.53
C LYS A 6 2.83 0.00 -53.64
N ASN A 7 1.66 0.51 -53.26
CA ASN A 7 0.57 1.01 -54.11
C ASN A 7 -0.49 0.00 -54.56
N ALA A 8 -1.26 -0.52 -53.60
CA ALA A 8 -2.65 -0.85 -53.87
C ALA A 8 -3.50 -0.31 -52.72
N LEU A 9 -4.18 0.80 -53.01
CA LEU A 9 -5.46 1.22 -52.44
C LEU A 9 -5.40 1.93 -51.08
N GLY A 10 -5.28 3.26 -51.17
CA GLY A 10 -5.88 4.14 -50.18
C GLY A 10 -7.41 4.16 -50.31
N SER A 11 -8.06 4.24 -49.15
CA SER A 11 -9.37 4.84 -48.94
C SER A 11 -9.46 5.14 -47.45
N ASP A 12 -9.59 6.43 -47.12
CA ASP A 12 -9.43 7.04 -45.80
C ASP A 12 -10.34 6.47 -44.71
N PRO A 13 -9.85 6.45 -43.45
CA PRO A 13 -10.72 6.55 -42.29
C PRO A 13 -10.28 7.71 -41.36
N GLU A 14 -10.04 8.91 -41.90
CA GLU A 14 -10.01 10.16 -41.12
C GLU A 14 -11.45 10.69 -40.90
N THR A 15 -12.35 9.80 -40.49
CA THR A 15 -13.67 10.14 -39.93
C THR A 15 -14.03 9.11 -38.88
N PHE A 16 -13.33 9.17 -37.74
CA PHE A 16 -13.91 8.71 -36.49
C PHE A 16 -13.83 9.88 -35.50
N VAL A 17 -14.88 10.70 -35.54
CA VAL A 17 -15.25 11.58 -34.44
C VAL A 17 -15.28 10.72 -33.19
N ARG A 18 -14.27 10.82 -32.33
CA ARG A 18 -14.34 10.24 -30.99
C ARG A 18 -15.28 11.14 -30.18
N PRO A 19 -16.43 10.64 -29.70
CA PRO A 19 -17.37 11.45 -28.96
C PRO A 19 -16.82 11.68 -27.54
N GLN A 20 -16.60 12.93 -27.17
CA GLN A 20 -17.07 13.56 -25.93
C GLN A 20 -16.81 12.92 -24.54
N VAL A 21 -15.97 11.88 -24.37
CA VAL A 21 -15.75 11.28 -23.03
C VAL A 21 -14.74 12.09 -22.16
N GLU A 22 -13.94 12.97 -22.76
CA GLU A 22 -12.93 13.75 -22.01
C GLU A 22 -13.48 15.05 -21.40
N GLN A 23 -14.75 15.40 -21.63
CA GLN A 23 -15.34 16.68 -21.21
C GLN A 23 -16.19 16.66 -19.92
N GLU A 24 -16.36 15.51 -19.24
CA GLU A 24 -17.35 15.42 -18.14
C GLU A 24 -16.81 15.23 -16.71
N GLN A 25 -15.49 15.16 -16.46
CA GLN A 25 -14.99 15.01 -15.07
C GLN A 25 -14.20 16.19 -14.50
N GLN A 26 -14.28 17.35 -15.16
CA GLN A 26 -13.99 18.65 -14.54
C GLN A 26 -15.29 19.44 -14.33
N ALA A 27 -16.37 18.75 -13.99
CA ALA A 27 -17.48 19.37 -13.29
C ALA A 27 -16.98 19.77 -11.91
N GLN A 28 -16.47 21.00 -11.84
CA GLN A 28 -16.36 21.82 -10.65
C GLN A 28 -17.61 21.60 -9.80
N GLN A 29 -17.52 20.70 -8.82
CA GLN A 29 -18.54 20.56 -7.80
C GLN A 29 -18.62 21.93 -7.14
N VAL A 30 -19.73 22.62 -7.35
CA VAL A 30 -20.12 23.73 -6.49
C VAL A 30 -20.36 23.07 -5.14
N ILE A 31 -19.33 23.02 -4.31
CA ILE A 31 -19.45 22.48 -2.97
C ILE A 31 -20.31 23.49 -2.21
N SER A 32 -21.49 23.07 -1.77
CA SER A 32 -22.27 23.89 -0.85
C SER A 32 -21.40 24.22 0.37
N PRO A 33 -21.43 25.44 0.93
CA PRO A 33 -20.74 25.72 2.19
C PRO A 33 -21.03 24.68 3.28
N ASP A 34 -22.24 24.11 3.26
CA ASP A 34 -22.67 23.04 4.16
C ASP A 34 -21.90 21.72 3.91
N ASP A 35 -21.63 21.36 2.66
CA ASP A 35 -20.89 20.14 2.30
C ASP A 35 -19.42 20.23 2.73
N ASP A 36 -18.82 21.42 2.70
CA ASP A 36 -17.46 21.66 3.20
C ASP A 36 -17.37 21.56 4.72
N GLU A 37 -18.38 22.07 5.44
CA GLU A 37 -18.46 21.94 6.89
C GLU A 37 -18.64 20.47 7.31
N LEU A 38 -19.56 19.76 6.65
CA LEU A 38 -19.78 18.34 6.88
C LEU A 38 -18.52 17.51 6.57
N ARG A 39 -17.81 17.81 5.48
CA ARG A 39 -16.56 17.12 5.13
C ARG A 39 -15.48 17.32 6.19
N LYS A 40 -15.30 18.56 6.69
CA LYS A 40 -14.35 18.85 7.77
C LYS A 40 -14.68 18.10 9.05
N LEU A 41 -15.96 18.03 9.41
CA LEU A 41 -16.41 17.28 10.58
C LEU A 41 -16.16 15.78 10.40
N VAL A 42 -16.47 15.20 9.24
CA VAL A 42 -16.21 13.78 8.93
C VAL A 42 -14.71 13.46 8.99
N GLU A 43 -13.85 14.34 8.47
CA GLU A 43 -12.40 14.12 8.53
C GLU A 43 -11.87 14.21 9.98
N GLN A 44 -12.43 15.09 10.83
CA GLN A 44 -12.09 15.16 12.25
C GLN A 44 -12.52 13.91 13.04
N LEU A 45 -13.60 13.24 12.61
CA LEU A 45 -14.12 12.02 13.26
C LEU A 45 -13.40 10.74 12.78
N LYS A 46 -12.51 10.86 11.79
CA LYS A 46 -11.83 9.71 11.19
C LYS A 46 -10.88 9.07 12.18
N VAL A 47 -11.19 7.82 12.55
CA VAL A 47 -10.35 7.03 13.45
C VAL A 47 -9.15 6.47 12.67
N ASN A 48 -7.95 6.71 13.19
CA ASN A 48 -6.73 6.11 12.64
C ASN A 48 -6.53 4.70 13.19
N ILE A 49 -6.85 3.68 12.40
CA ILE A 49 -6.68 2.27 12.78
C ILE A 49 -5.35 1.76 12.22
N LYS A 50 -4.54 1.13 13.08
CA LYS A 50 -3.28 0.48 12.70
C LYS A 50 -3.30 -0.96 13.21
N ILE A 51 -3.02 -1.93 12.33
CA ILE A 51 -2.95 -3.36 12.67
C ILE A 51 -1.50 -3.81 12.54
N VAL A 52 -0.91 -4.28 13.63
CA VAL A 52 0.49 -4.72 13.67
C VAL A 52 0.56 -6.24 13.81
N GLY A 53 1.09 -6.91 12.80
CA GLY A 53 1.39 -8.34 12.85
C GLY A 53 2.85 -8.58 13.19
N CYS A 54 3.10 -9.23 14.32
CA CYS A 54 4.45 -9.55 14.81
C CYS A 54 4.84 -11.00 14.52
N GLY A 55 6.09 -11.23 14.10
CA GLY A 55 6.64 -12.55 13.85
C GLY A 55 6.00 -13.28 12.66
N GLY A 56 6.30 -14.57 12.48
CA GLY A 56 5.87 -15.31 11.29
C GLY A 56 4.35 -15.45 11.17
N GLY A 57 3.66 -15.81 12.25
CA GLY A 57 2.20 -15.96 12.25
C GLY A 57 1.46 -14.62 12.09
N GLY A 58 1.92 -13.58 12.80
CA GLY A 58 1.32 -12.24 12.72
C GLY A 58 1.49 -11.63 11.33
N THR A 59 2.68 -11.72 10.75
CA THR A 59 2.94 -11.17 9.40
C THR A 59 2.25 -11.96 8.27
N ASN A 60 2.03 -13.27 8.44
CA ASN A 60 1.16 -14.03 7.55
C ASN A 60 -0.30 -13.56 7.64
N THR A 61 -0.78 -13.22 8.84
CA THR A 61 -2.13 -12.66 9.04
C THR A 61 -2.27 -11.31 8.34
N ILE A 62 -1.27 -10.43 8.47
CA ILE A 62 -1.23 -9.15 7.75
C ILE A 62 -1.32 -9.35 6.24
N THR A 63 -0.63 -10.35 5.68
CA THR A 63 -0.71 -10.66 4.25
C THR A 63 -2.13 -11.06 3.83
N ARG A 64 -2.87 -11.79 4.67
CA ARG A 64 -4.27 -12.15 4.40
C ARG A 64 -5.17 -10.92 4.39
N LEU A 65 -5.09 -10.10 5.44
CA LEU A 65 -5.83 -8.84 5.54
C LEU A 65 -5.55 -7.90 4.37
N TYR A 66 -4.29 -7.86 3.90
CA TYR A 66 -3.90 -7.08 2.73
C TYR A 66 -4.56 -7.61 1.45
N ASN A 67 -4.55 -8.93 1.24
CA ASN A 67 -5.17 -9.54 0.05
C ASN A 67 -6.70 -9.43 0.07
N GLU A 68 -7.32 -9.42 1.24
CA GLU A 68 -8.76 -9.20 1.41
C GLU A 68 -9.18 -7.74 1.17
N GLY A 69 -8.23 -6.81 1.10
CA GLY A 69 -8.51 -5.40 0.80
C GLY A 69 -9.18 -4.65 1.95
N ILE A 70 -8.82 -4.97 3.21
CA ILE A 70 -9.30 -4.24 4.38
C ILE A 70 -9.07 -2.73 4.20
N ALA A 71 -10.17 -1.98 4.15
CA ALA A 71 -10.16 -0.53 4.06
C ALA A 71 -10.17 0.10 5.47
N GLY A 72 -9.59 1.30 5.60
CA GLY A 72 -9.64 2.08 6.83
C GLY A 72 -8.62 1.70 7.91
N ALA A 73 -7.75 0.71 7.65
CA ALA A 73 -6.66 0.35 8.55
C ALA A 73 -5.31 0.34 7.82
N THR A 74 -4.26 0.82 8.51
CA THR A 74 -2.88 0.67 8.05
C THR A 74 -2.32 -0.67 8.53
N LEU A 75 -1.95 -1.53 7.60
CA LEU A 75 -1.41 -2.86 7.90
C LEU A 75 0.12 -2.80 8.01
N ILE A 76 0.63 -3.23 9.16
CA ILE A 76 2.04 -3.15 9.54
C ILE A 76 2.54 -4.56 9.83
N ALA A 77 3.64 -4.96 9.18
CA ALA A 77 4.32 -6.21 9.44
C ALA A 77 5.66 -5.98 10.16
N ALA A 78 5.87 -6.63 11.30
CA ALA A 78 7.12 -6.56 12.05
C ALA A 78 7.70 -7.96 12.26
N ASN A 79 8.93 -8.19 11.84
CA ASN A 79 9.58 -9.50 12.00
C ASN A 79 11.10 -9.34 12.13
N THR A 80 11.75 -10.29 12.81
CA THR A 80 13.22 -10.41 12.87
C THR A 80 13.80 -11.18 11.67
N ASP A 81 12.97 -11.94 10.97
CA ASP A 81 13.34 -12.74 9.79
C ASP A 81 13.14 -11.90 8.52
N ALA A 82 14.25 -11.52 7.89
CA ALA A 82 14.24 -10.70 6.68
C ALA A 82 13.72 -11.44 5.44
N PRO A 83 14.15 -12.70 5.15
CA PRO A 83 13.55 -13.50 4.09
C PRO A 83 12.03 -13.61 4.18
N HIS A 84 11.48 -13.90 5.36
CA HIS A 84 10.02 -13.97 5.54
C HIS A 84 9.39 -12.59 5.30
N LEU A 85 9.92 -11.54 5.92
CA LEU A 85 9.37 -10.20 5.80
C LEU A 85 9.38 -9.67 4.35
N LEU A 86 10.34 -10.08 3.53
CA LEU A 86 10.39 -9.73 2.11
C LEU A 86 9.14 -10.20 1.35
N HIS A 87 8.67 -11.42 1.62
CA HIS A 87 7.50 -12.03 0.95
C HIS A 87 6.14 -11.58 1.50
N VAL A 88 6.10 -10.98 2.69
CA VAL A 88 4.87 -10.47 3.31
C VAL A 88 4.25 -9.35 2.49
N LYS A 89 2.92 -9.25 2.41
CA LYS A 89 2.22 -8.08 1.84
C LYS A 89 1.66 -7.22 2.98
N ALA A 90 2.03 -5.95 3.01
CA ALA A 90 1.62 -4.98 4.03
C ALA A 90 1.78 -3.57 3.48
N ASN A 91 1.07 -2.58 4.05
CA ASN A 91 1.33 -1.17 3.71
C ASN A 91 2.72 -0.75 4.19
N ARG A 92 3.15 -1.29 5.34
CA ARG A 92 4.46 -1.00 5.93
C ARG A 92 5.09 -2.23 6.56
N LYS A 93 6.42 -2.26 6.57
CA LYS A 93 7.24 -3.38 7.08
C LYS A 93 8.37 -2.88 7.96
N ILE A 94 8.67 -3.60 9.04
CA ILE A 94 9.79 -3.32 9.95
C ILE A 94 10.60 -4.59 10.16
N LEU A 95 11.89 -4.52 9.87
CA LEU A 95 12.85 -5.54 10.25
C LEU A 95 13.36 -5.24 11.66
N LEU A 96 12.99 -6.06 12.63
CA LEU A 96 13.40 -5.94 14.03
C LEU A 96 14.80 -6.52 14.23
N GLY A 97 15.59 -5.91 15.11
CA GLY A 97 16.93 -6.41 15.45
C GLY A 97 17.86 -6.48 14.25
N LYS A 98 17.93 -5.42 13.43
CA LYS A 98 18.79 -5.33 12.23
C LYS A 98 20.24 -5.65 12.59
N ARG A 99 20.73 -5.17 13.74
CA ARG A 99 22.10 -5.46 14.22
C ARG A 99 22.14 -6.76 15.03
N LEU A 100 21.16 -6.99 15.90
CA LEU A 100 21.12 -8.14 16.79
C LEU A 100 21.02 -9.49 16.05
N THR A 101 20.07 -9.62 15.12
CA THR A 101 19.77 -10.88 14.42
C THR A 101 20.34 -10.93 13.01
N ARG A 102 20.74 -9.77 12.46
CA ARG A 102 21.18 -9.61 11.06
C ARG A 102 20.16 -10.13 10.04
N GLY A 103 18.88 -10.15 10.42
CA GLY A 103 17.78 -10.62 9.58
C GLY A 103 17.61 -12.15 9.53
N LEU A 104 18.32 -12.91 10.36
CA LEU A 104 18.21 -14.38 10.43
C LEU A 104 17.06 -14.88 11.32
N GLY A 105 16.39 -13.97 12.03
CA GLY A 105 15.33 -14.31 12.97
C GLY A 105 15.78 -14.48 14.41
N ALA A 106 14.81 -14.57 15.33
CA ALA A 106 15.03 -14.73 16.76
C ALA A 106 15.26 -16.20 17.20
N GLY A 107 15.22 -17.16 16.27
CA GLY A 107 15.47 -18.58 16.58
C GLY A 107 14.50 -19.19 17.60
N ALA A 108 13.26 -18.70 17.65
CA ALA A 108 12.25 -19.05 18.66
C ALA A 108 12.59 -18.70 20.12
N ASP A 109 13.64 -17.90 20.37
CA ASP A 109 13.92 -17.34 21.69
C ASP A 109 13.18 -16.00 21.87
N PRO A 110 12.18 -15.91 22.77
CA PRO A 110 11.42 -14.68 22.99
C PRO A 110 12.29 -13.51 23.46
N ARG A 111 13.40 -13.77 24.16
CA ARG A 111 14.30 -12.73 24.68
C ARG A 111 14.99 -12.00 23.53
N ILE A 112 15.36 -12.73 22.47
CA ILE A 112 15.95 -12.13 21.27
C ILE A 112 14.90 -11.26 20.57
N GLY A 113 13.63 -11.71 20.52
CA GLY A 113 12.54 -10.92 19.97
C GLY A 113 12.29 -9.62 20.74
N GLU A 114 12.34 -9.67 22.07
CA GLU A 114 12.21 -8.51 22.94
C GLU A 114 13.33 -7.48 22.71
N GLU A 115 14.60 -7.93 22.74
CA GLU A 115 15.74 -7.05 22.51
C GLU A 115 15.75 -6.49 21.07
N ALA A 116 15.33 -7.28 20.09
CA ALA A 116 15.18 -6.84 18.70
C ALA A 116 14.09 -5.76 18.55
N ALA A 117 13.02 -5.83 19.34
CA ALA A 117 11.98 -4.80 19.37
C ALA A 117 12.46 -3.53 20.08
N LYS A 118 13.20 -3.65 21.19
CA LYS A 118 13.84 -2.51 21.87
C LYS A 118 14.84 -1.79 20.97
N GLU A 119 15.63 -2.53 20.17
CA GLU A 119 16.54 -1.95 19.17
C GLU A 119 15.81 -1.04 18.16
N ALA A 120 14.52 -1.31 17.90
CA ALA A 120 13.69 -0.63 16.92
C ALA A 120 12.62 0.30 17.55
N ASP A 121 12.73 0.67 18.84
CA ASP A 121 11.70 1.45 19.56
C ASP A 121 11.35 2.77 18.85
N GLU A 122 12.34 3.52 18.38
CA GLU A 122 12.11 4.77 17.66
C GLU A 122 11.38 4.54 16.31
N GLU A 123 11.78 3.54 15.55
CA GLU A 123 11.14 3.17 14.28
C GLU A 123 9.68 2.74 14.52
N LEU A 124 9.43 1.95 15.58
CA LEU A 124 8.09 1.53 16.00
C LEU A 124 7.22 2.72 16.43
N ARG A 125 7.73 3.67 17.21
CA ARG A 125 6.99 4.88 17.61
C ARG A 125 6.58 5.71 16.40
N ASN A 126 7.51 5.95 15.47
CA ASN A 126 7.25 6.69 14.24
C ASN A 126 6.26 5.97 13.31
N MET A 127 6.09 4.66 13.47
CA MET A 127 5.06 3.88 12.75
C MET A 127 3.67 3.99 13.35
N LEU A 128 3.57 4.27 14.65
CA LEU A 128 2.31 4.27 15.39
C LEU A 128 1.69 5.65 15.54
N GLN A 129 2.46 6.72 15.40
CA GLN A 129 1.97 8.09 15.24
C GLN A 129 1.19 8.22 13.92
#